data_AF-A0A7X6D4T2-F1
#
_entry.id   AF-A0A7X6D4T2-F1
#
_cell.length_a   1.000
_cell.length_b   1.000
_cell.length_c   1.000
_cell.angle_alpha   90.00
_cell.angle_beta   90.00
_cell.angle_gamma   90.00
#
_symmetry.space_group_name_H-M   'P 1'
#
loop_
_entity.id
_entity.type
_entity.pdbx_description
1 polymer ?
#
loop_
_entity_poly.entity_id
_entity_poly.type
_entity_poly.pdbx_seq_one_letter_code
_entity_poly.pdbx_strand_id
1 'polypeptide(L)'
;RVPLPPPPRPTALVEGVARLRAALRTEPGRLRVIGGLLAVLLLAFGTATAWQVSSRTDAATAVRQESQPLSADAAALYRSLADANTTAAVGFLAGSEATRPARDRYEADIRNATERLLTAAEHAAGGSDEAGRQIAVLGRELPVYTGLVETARANDRQGYPLGGAYLRYADAHMQDVLLPAAERLHELEHARFQEDLTRARARPWPALGCGVLVLAALGWSQYRHYRRTNRVLDPALLAATATTSLLLAWLAVAHTLSVAPLTAAERTGTRSLELLTEIHTESLQARGDESLALVARGAGTVFADSYRARMETLLGPPREPGGLLARAEAAAGDDSGREQLRTVAAHAEEWRERNAAAMAAEDSGAYDEAVKLVIGEEESTGESFDRLDSALEAALQHERQRFADAVDTGRARLDGLPEGAMVLAVGAAGAALLGVGRRLSEYR
;
A
#
# COMPACT_ATOMS: atom_id res chain seq x y z
N ARG A 1 -67.44 -34.47 -23.04
CA ARG A 1 -67.06 -33.21 -22.35
C ARG A 1 -65.65 -33.42 -21.79
N VAL A 2 -64.64 -32.83 -22.40
CA VAL A 2 -63.26 -32.86 -21.88
C VAL A 2 -63.20 -31.91 -20.66
N PRO A 3 -62.66 -32.33 -19.51
CA PRO A 3 -62.53 -31.44 -18.36
C PRO A 3 -61.50 -30.36 -18.67
N LEU A 4 -61.88 -29.10 -18.47
CA LEU A 4 -60.97 -27.96 -18.61
C LEU A 4 -59.82 -28.09 -17.60
N PRO A 5 -58.57 -27.77 -17.99
CA PRO A 5 -57.45 -27.79 -17.06
C PRO A 5 -57.66 -26.75 -15.94
N PRO A 6 -57.22 -27.02 -14.70
CA PRO A 6 -57.33 -26.07 -13.61
C PRO A 6 -56.56 -24.79 -13.94
N PRO A 7 -57.05 -23.61 -13.53
CA PRO A 7 -56.37 -22.35 -13.81
C PRO A 7 -54.95 -22.38 -13.22
N PRO A 8 -53.95 -21.79 -13.90
CA PRO A 8 -52.58 -21.76 -13.41
C PRO A 8 -52.55 -21.08 -12.04
N ARG A 9 -51.97 -21.76 -11.04
CA ARG A 9 -51.77 -21.18 -9.71
C ARG A 9 -50.90 -19.93 -9.87
N PRO A 10 -51.33 -18.76 -9.35
CA PRO A 10 -50.51 -17.56 -9.42
C PRO A 10 -49.19 -17.79 -8.70
N THR A 11 -48.11 -17.20 -9.20
CA THR A 11 -46.79 -17.28 -8.55
C THR A 11 -46.84 -16.63 -7.16
N ALA A 12 -45.97 -17.05 -6.24
CA ALA A 12 -45.94 -16.56 -4.86
C ALA A 12 -45.86 -15.02 -4.76
N LEU A 13 -45.22 -14.37 -5.74
CA LEU A 13 -45.19 -12.91 -5.86
C LEU A 13 -46.56 -12.29 -6.17
N VAL A 14 -47.34 -12.89 -7.08
CA VAL A 14 -48.69 -12.40 -7.46
C VAL A 14 -49.68 -12.57 -6.31
N GLU A 15 -49.65 -13.71 -5.61
CA GLU A 15 -50.45 -13.91 -4.41
C GLU A 15 -50.04 -12.96 -3.27
N GLY A 16 -48.74 -12.73 -3.09
CA GLY A 16 -48.21 -11.78 -2.12
C GLY A 16 -48.73 -10.35 -2.36
N VAL A 17 -48.66 -9.88 -3.61
CA VAL A 17 -49.15 -8.55 -4.01
C VAL A 17 -50.67 -8.42 -3.83
N ALA A 18 -51.43 -9.47 -4.14
CA ALA A 18 -52.89 -9.48 -3.97
C ALA A 18 -53.29 -9.42 -2.47
N ARG A 19 -52.62 -10.18 -1.60
CA ARG A 19 -52.84 -10.13 -0.15
C ARG A 19 -52.44 -8.77 0.45
N LEU A 20 -51.36 -8.16 -0.05
CA LEU A 20 -50.93 -6.82 0.36
C LEU A 20 -51.98 -5.76 -0.01
N ARG A 21 -52.53 -5.80 -1.23
CA ARG A 21 -53.62 -4.91 -1.67
C ARG A 21 -54.90 -5.08 -0.86
N ALA A 22 -55.26 -6.32 -0.50
CA ALA A 22 -56.42 -6.59 0.33
C ALA A 22 -56.24 -6.07 1.77
N ALA A 23 -55.05 -6.25 2.34
CA ALA A 23 -54.71 -5.72 3.66
C ALA A 23 -54.71 -4.18 3.72
N LEU A 24 -54.36 -3.49 2.62
CA LEU A 24 -54.41 -2.03 2.53
C LEU A 24 -55.83 -1.44 2.56
N ARG A 25 -56.89 -2.27 2.47
CA ARG A 25 -58.28 -1.80 2.54
C ARG A 25 -58.80 -1.64 3.98
N THR A 26 -58.20 -2.30 4.96
CA THR A 26 -58.61 -2.23 6.38
C THR A 26 -57.56 -1.50 7.23
N GLU A 27 -57.97 -0.75 8.26
CA GLU A 27 -57.00 -0.10 9.15
C GLU A 27 -56.04 -1.09 9.85
N PRO A 28 -56.49 -2.25 10.36
CA PRO A 28 -55.59 -3.27 10.91
C PRO A 28 -54.60 -3.84 9.88
N GLY A 29 -55.03 -4.02 8.62
CA GLY A 29 -54.16 -4.52 7.56
C GLY A 29 -53.10 -3.50 7.14
N ARG A 30 -53.43 -2.20 7.13
CA ARG A 30 -52.46 -1.12 6.89
C ARG A 30 -51.35 -1.09 7.94
N LEU A 31 -51.69 -1.29 9.21
CA LEU A 31 -50.69 -1.32 10.30
C LEU A 31 -49.72 -2.49 10.17
N ARG A 32 -50.21 -3.68 9.79
CA ARG A 32 -49.36 -4.86 9.54
C ARG A 32 -48.39 -4.63 8.38
N VAL A 33 -48.85 -4.02 7.29
CA VAL A 33 -48.00 -3.71 6.12
C VAL A 33 -46.93 -2.69 6.49
N ILE A 34 -47.27 -1.64 7.26
CA ILE A 34 -46.30 -0.64 7.73
C ILE A 34 -45.27 -1.26 8.67
N GLY A 35 -45.72 -2.08 9.64
CA GLY A 35 -44.81 -2.78 10.56
C GLY A 35 -43.85 -3.74 9.83
N GLY A 36 -44.37 -4.51 8.88
CA GLY A 36 -43.55 -5.38 8.03
C GLY A 36 -42.56 -4.60 7.17
N LEU A 37 -42.98 -3.49 6.55
CA LEU A 37 -42.10 -2.63 5.77
C LEU A 37 -40.98 -2.03 6.63
N LEU A 38 -41.30 -1.53 7.83
CA LEU A 38 -40.31 -1.00 8.77
C LEU A 38 -39.32 -2.07 9.22
N ALA A 39 -39.79 -3.29 9.52
CA ALA A 39 -38.91 -4.40 9.87
C ALA A 39 -37.94 -4.76 8.72
N VAL A 40 -38.45 -4.82 7.48
CA VAL A 40 -37.60 -5.06 6.29
C VAL A 40 -36.58 -3.93 6.10
N LEU A 41 -36.98 -2.67 6.25
CA LEU A 41 -36.09 -1.52 6.12
C LEU A 41 -34.99 -1.53 7.21
N LEU A 42 -35.33 -1.88 8.45
CA LEU A 42 -34.38 -1.99 9.55
C LEU A 42 -33.35 -3.11 9.33
N LEU A 43 -33.81 -4.28 8.89
CA LEU A 43 -32.92 -5.39 8.53
C LEU A 43 -32.05 -5.04 7.31
N ALA A 44 -32.61 -4.38 6.30
CA ALA A 44 -31.85 -3.90 5.14
C ALA A 44 -30.76 -2.90 5.55
N PHE A 45 -31.05 -1.99 6.47
CA PHE A 45 -30.05 -1.05 7.00
C PHE A 45 -28.95 -1.76 7.80
N GLY A 46 -29.31 -2.69 8.68
CA GLY A 46 -28.34 -3.48 9.44
C GLY A 46 -27.42 -4.31 8.54
N THR A 47 -27.99 -5.02 7.56
CA THR A 47 -27.25 -5.84 6.60
C THR A 47 -26.36 -5.00 5.69
N ALA A 48 -26.85 -3.88 5.16
CA ALA A 48 -26.05 -2.97 4.35
C ALA A 48 -24.88 -2.36 5.15
N THR A 49 -25.10 -2.03 6.42
CA THR A 49 -24.07 -1.53 7.32
C THR A 49 -23.01 -2.61 7.60
N ALA A 50 -23.44 -3.82 7.98
CA ALA A 50 -22.54 -4.93 8.25
C ALA A 50 -21.70 -5.30 7.01
N TRP A 51 -22.32 -5.38 5.83
CA TRP A 51 -21.62 -5.68 4.59
C TRP A 51 -20.59 -4.62 4.21
N GLN A 52 -20.95 -3.33 4.28
CA GLN A 52 -20.01 -2.25 3.95
C GLN A 52 -18.85 -2.15 4.92
N VAL A 53 -19.11 -2.36 6.20
CA VAL A 53 -18.05 -2.29 7.22
C VAL A 53 -17.14 -3.51 7.10
N SER A 54 -17.69 -4.71 6.92
CA SER A 54 -16.92 -5.94 6.67
C SER A 54 -16.03 -5.80 5.45
N SER A 55 -16.58 -5.34 4.31
CA SER A 55 -15.79 -5.15 3.09
C SER A 55 -14.62 -4.19 3.29
N ARG A 56 -14.77 -3.18 4.15
CA ARG A 56 -13.72 -2.23 4.47
C ARG A 56 -12.69 -2.78 5.45
N THR A 57 -13.12 -3.54 6.47
CA THR A 57 -12.20 -4.21 7.39
C THR A 57 -11.37 -5.26 6.66
N ASP A 58 -11.98 -5.99 5.73
CA ASP A 58 -11.31 -6.99 4.89
C ASP A 58 -10.29 -6.30 3.98
N ALA A 59 -10.66 -5.21 3.30
CA ALA A 59 -9.73 -4.43 2.47
C ALA A 59 -8.58 -3.83 3.30
N ALA A 60 -8.85 -3.28 4.49
CA ALA A 60 -7.81 -2.76 5.38
C ALA A 60 -6.88 -3.87 5.91
N THR A 61 -7.41 -5.09 6.06
CA THR A 61 -6.64 -6.27 6.46
C THR A 61 -5.75 -6.75 5.31
N ALA A 62 -6.29 -6.82 4.09
CA ALA A 62 -5.54 -7.15 2.87
C ALA A 62 -4.38 -6.17 2.65
N VAL A 63 -4.62 -4.86 2.78
CA VAL A 63 -3.56 -3.84 2.71
C VAL A 63 -2.41 -4.17 3.65
N ARG A 64 -2.69 -4.59 4.89
CA ARG A 64 -1.64 -4.85 5.88
C ARG A 64 -0.95 -6.21 5.72
N GLN A 65 -1.72 -7.25 5.46
CA GLN A 65 -1.23 -8.63 5.53
C GLN A 65 -0.71 -9.13 4.18
N GLU A 66 -1.11 -8.49 3.08
CA GLU A 66 -0.82 -8.97 1.73
C GLU A 66 -0.21 -7.86 0.88
N SER A 67 -0.98 -6.82 0.56
CA SER A 67 -0.63 -5.88 -0.52
C SER A 67 0.54 -4.95 -0.17
N GLN A 68 0.62 -4.47 1.08
CA GLN A 68 1.76 -3.64 1.52
C GLN A 68 3.05 -4.46 1.65
N PRO A 69 3.06 -5.65 2.30
CA PRO A 69 4.24 -6.51 2.31
C PRO A 69 4.72 -6.89 0.91
N LEU A 70 3.81 -7.22 0.00
CA LEU A 70 4.14 -7.55 -1.39
C LEU A 70 4.79 -6.39 -2.15
N SER A 71 4.21 -5.19 -2.05
CA SER A 71 4.81 -3.99 -2.65
C SER A 71 6.19 -3.70 -2.04
N ALA A 72 6.35 -3.86 -0.72
CA ALA A 72 7.62 -3.68 -0.03
C ALA A 72 8.67 -4.74 -0.41
N ASP A 73 8.26 -5.99 -0.61
CA ASP A 73 9.12 -7.08 -1.07
C ASP A 73 9.57 -6.86 -2.52
N ALA A 74 8.69 -6.38 -3.40
CA ALA A 74 9.05 -6.01 -4.76
C ALA A 74 10.05 -4.84 -4.80
N ALA A 75 9.84 -3.80 -3.98
CA ALA A 75 10.82 -2.72 -3.82
C ALA A 75 12.16 -3.25 -3.28
N ALA A 76 12.12 -4.17 -2.32
CA ALA A 76 13.32 -4.74 -1.74
C ALA A 76 14.05 -5.71 -2.70
N LEU A 77 13.33 -6.35 -3.62
CA LEU A 77 13.93 -7.11 -4.72
C LEU A 77 14.76 -6.20 -5.62
N TYR A 78 14.17 -5.09 -6.07
CA TYR A 78 14.88 -4.08 -6.85
C TYR A 78 16.15 -3.61 -6.12
N ARG A 79 16.01 -3.26 -4.82
CA ARG A 79 17.14 -2.80 -4.00
C ARG A 79 18.26 -3.83 -3.90
N SER A 80 17.93 -5.09 -3.59
CA SER A 80 18.95 -6.15 -3.50
C SER A 80 19.66 -6.37 -4.84
N LEU A 81 18.96 -6.27 -5.97
CA LEU A 81 19.59 -6.36 -7.29
C LEU A 81 20.54 -5.19 -7.55
N ALA A 82 20.11 -3.95 -7.24
CA ALA A 82 20.92 -2.76 -7.41
C ALA A 82 22.15 -2.77 -6.48
N ASP A 83 21.99 -3.15 -5.20
CA ASP A 83 23.10 -3.23 -4.24
C ASP A 83 24.10 -4.34 -4.59
N ALA A 84 23.61 -5.50 -5.08
CA ALA A 84 24.49 -6.54 -5.61
C ALA A 84 25.35 -6.01 -6.76
N ASN A 85 24.76 -5.23 -7.66
CA ASN A 85 25.49 -4.67 -8.80
C ASN A 85 26.55 -3.65 -8.40
N THR A 86 26.19 -2.76 -7.49
CA THR A 86 27.10 -1.81 -6.90
C THR A 86 28.24 -2.50 -6.15
N THR A 87 27.93 -3.50 -5.32
CA THR A 87 28.93 -4.28 -4.57
C THR A 87 29.84 -5.07 -5.51
N ALA A 88 29.33 -5.56 -6.65
CA ALA A 88 30.14 -6.20 -7.67
C ALA A 88 31.16 -5.24 -8.30
N ALA A 89 30.75 -4.01 -8.63
CA ALA A 89 31.63 -2.98 -9.18
C ALA A 89 32.70 -2.51 -8.18
N VAL A 90 32.30 -2.22 -6.93
CA VAL A 90 33.22 -1.87 -5.84
C VAL A 90 34.23 -2.99 -5.57
N GLY A 91 33.75 -4.23 -5.47
CA GLY A 91 34.60 -5.39 -5.26
C GLY A 91 35.59 -5.62 -6.41
N PHE A 92 35.20 -5.28 -7.65
CA PHE A 92 36.10 -5.34 -8.80
C PHE A 92 37.20 -4.27 -8.72
N LEU A 93 36.87 -3.05 -8.29
CA LEU A 93 37.88 -1.98 -8.09
C LEU A 93 38.95 -2.36 -7.05
N ALA A 94 38.56 -3.07 -6.00
CA ALA A 94 39.48 -3.56 -4.98
C ALA A 94 40.42 -4.67 -5.49
N GLY A 95 40.12 -5.30 -6.63
CA GLY A 95 40.95 -6.34 -7.24
C GLY A 95 41.23 -7.52 -6.31
N SER A 96 42.49 -7.94 -6.21
CA SER A 96 42.91 -9.02 -5.29
C SER A 96 42.79 -8.66 -3.81
N GLU A 97 42.60 -7.39 -3.48
CA GLU A 97 42.35 -6.89 -2.11
C GLU A 97 40.85 -6.88 -1.76
N ALA A 98 39.97 -7.29 -2.70
CA ALA A 98 38.54 -7.43 -2.43
C ALA A 98 38.31 -8.26 -1.16
N THR A 99 37.77 -7.59 -0.15
CA THR A 99 37.64 -8.15 1.19
C THR A 99 36.52 -9.21 1.21
N ARG A 100 36.65 -10.23 2.07
CA ARG A 100 35.58 -11.23 2.29
C ARG A 100 34.21 -10.56 2.56
N PRO A 101 34.11 -9.48 3.35
CA PRO A 101 32.87 -8.74 3.54
C PRO A 101 32.16 -8.30 2.26
N ALA A 102 32.86 -7.75 1.26
CA ALA A 102 32.23 -7.31 0.01
C ALA A 102 31.64 -8.49 -0.76
N ARG A 103 32.31 -9.65 -0.73
CA ARG A 103 31.79 -10.88 -1.34
C ARG A 103 30.57 -11.39 -0.59
N ASP A 104 30.62 -11.40 0.74
CA ASP A 104 29.52 -11.87 1.59
C ASP A 104 28.27 -10.99 1.40
N ARG A 105 28.44 -9.66 1.25
CA ARG A 105 27.37 -8.71 0.92
C ARG A 105 26.74 -9.01 -0.44
N TYR A 106 27.55 -9.13 -1.50
CA TYR A 106 27.06 -9.51 -2.83
C TYR A 106 26.25 -10.82 -2.82
N GLU A 107 26.79 -11.86 -2.18
CA GLU A 107 26.10 -13.16 -2.10
C GLU A 107 24.82 -13.08 -1.27
N ALA A 108 24.79 -12.24 -0.22
CA ALA A 108 23.58 -11.99 0.56
C ALA A 108 22.52 -11.26 -0.25
N ASP A 109 22.89 -10.26 -1.04
CA ASP A 109 21.95 -9.51 -1.88
C ASP A 109 21.34 -10.39 -2.98
N ILE A 110 22.14 -11.23 -3.63
CA ILE A 110 21.62 -12.19 -4.61
C ILE A 110 20.65 -13.20 -3.97
N ARG A 111 20.95 -13.68 -2.74
CA ARG A 111 20.02 -14.54 -2.00
C ARG A 111 18.73 -13.80 -1.64
N ASN A 112 18.84 -12.60 -1.09
CA ASN A 112 17.69 -11.77 -0.71
C ASN A 112 16.80 -11.46 -1.93
N ALA A 113 17.39 -11.11 -3.07
CA ALA A 113 16.67 -10.93 -4.32
C ALA A 113 15.96 -12.23 -4.75
N THR A 114 16.64 -13.37 -4.70
CA THR A 114 16.05 -14.67 -5.07
C THR A 114 14.89 -15.04 -4.16
N GLU A 115 15.01 -14.86 -2.85
CA GLU A 115 13.95 -15.12 -1.87
C GLU A 115 12.73 -14.24 -2.13
N ARG A 116 12.92 -12.94 -2.36
CA ARG A 116 11.82 -12.00 -2.66
C ARG A 116 11.14 -12.33 -4.00
N LEU A 117 11.91 -12.76 -4.99
CA LEU A 117 11.37 -13.22 -6.27
C LEU A 117 10.50 -14.48 -6.11
N LEU A 118 10.91 -15.41 -5.23
CA LEU A 118 10.11 -16.60 -4.90
C LEU A 118 8.81 -16.21 -4.18
N THR A 119 8.87 -15.33 -3.18
CA THR A 119 7.68 -14.81 -2.49
C THR A 119 6.71 -14.14 -3.48
N ALA A 120 7.24 -13.34 -4.43
CA ALA A 120 6.43 -12.74 -5.48
C ALA A 120 5.79 -13.80 -6.39
N ALA A 121 6.53 -14.85 -6.75
CA ALA A 121 6.03 -15.95 -7.57
C ALA A 121 4.90 -16.75 -6.89
N GLU A 122 5.00 -16.97 -5.58
CA GLU A 122 3.97 -17.67 -4.79
C GLU A 122 2.63 -16.91 -4.81
N HIS A 123 2.69 -15.57 -4.70
CA HIS A 123 1.50 -14.73 -4.71
C HIS A 123 1.00 -14.35 -6.12
N ALA A 124 1.85 -14.48 -7.14
CA ALA A 124 1.48 -14.22 -8.53
C ALA A 124 0.48 -15.23 -9.11
N ALA A 125 0.29 -16.41 -8.49
CA ALA A 125 -0.67 -17.42 -8.94
C ALA A 125 -2.14 -16.94 -8.95
N GLY A 126 -2.46 -15.85 -8.24
CA GLY A 126 -3.75 -15.15 -8.30
C GLY A 126 -3.68 -13.74 -8.91
N GLY A 127 -2.52 -13.35 -9.46
CA GLY A 127 -2.22 -12.00 -9.92
C GLY A 127 -2.41 -11.77 -11.42
N SER A 128 -1.87 -10.65 -11.92
CA SER A 128 -1.93 -10.29 -13.34
C SER A 128 -0.93 -11.11 -14.18
N ASP A 129 -1.31 -11.42 -15.43
CA ASP A 129 -0.41 -12.06 -16.41
C ASP A 129 0.90 -11.28 -16.63
N GLU A 130 0.89 -9.97 -16.39
CA GLU A 130 2.08 -9.12 -16.52
C GLU A 130 3.08 -9.34 -15.38
N ALA A 131 2.62 -9.43 -14.12
CA ALA A 131 3.51 -9.70 -12.98
C ALA A 131 4.24 -11.04 -13.16
N GLY A 132 3.52 -12.08 -13.62
CA GLY A 132 4.11 -13.37 -13.96
C GLY A 132 5.17 -13.29 -15.07
N ARG A 133 5.00 -12.42 -16.07
CA ARG A 133 6.02 -12.18 -17.11
C ARG A 133 7.29 -11.56 -16.52
N GLN A 134 7.17 -10.55 -15.67
CA GLN A 134 8.33 -9.90 -15.05
C GLN A 134 9.09 -10.86 -14.13
N ILE A 135 8.38 -11.66 -13.35
CA ILE A 135 8.97 -12.73 -12.52
C ILE A 135 9.74 -13.74 -13.38
N ALA A 136 9.18 -14.14 -14.53
CA ALA A 136 9.85 -15.07 -15.44
C ALA A 136 11.11 -14.47 -16.08
N VAL A 137 11.10 -13.18 -16.42
CA VAL A 137 12.30 -12.46 -16.88
C VAL A 137 13.36 -12.46 -15.79
N LEU A 138 13.03 -12.00 -14.58
CA LEU A 138 13.95 -11.94 -13.45
C LEU A 138 14.56 -13.32 -13.14
N GLY A 139 13.73 -14.38 -13.08
CA GLY A 139 14.19 -15.73 -12.80
C GLY A 139 15.10 -16.32 -13.89
N ARG A 140 14.96 -15.89 -15.14
CA ARG A 140 15.80 -16.36 -16.27
C ARG A 140 17.11 -15.58 -16.38
N GLU A 141 17.06 -14.27 -16.15
CA GLU A 141 18.18 -13.36 -16.43
C GLU A 141 19.12 -13.20 -15.22
N LEU A 142 18.63 -13.41 -13.98
CA LEU A 142 19.48 -13.31 -12.78
C LEU A 142 20.66 -14.30 -12.77
N PRO A 143 20.51 -15.57 -13.18
CA PRO A 143 21.64 -16.49 -13.34
C PRO A 143 22.64 -16.04 -14.42
N VAL A 144 22.17 -15.38 -15.49
CA VAL A 144 23.04 -14.85 -16.55
C VAL A 144 23.91 -13.72 -15.98
N TYR A 145 23.30 -12.78 -15.27
CA TYR A 145 23.99 -11.72 -14.56
C TYR A 145 25.08 -12.24 -13.61
N THR A 146 24.73 -13.16 -12.71
CA THR A 146 25.69 -13.70 -11.73
C THR A 146 26.85 -14.44 -12.42
N GLY A 147 26.59 -15.15 -13.51
CA GLY A 147 27.63 -15.77 -14.34
C GLY A 147 28.59 -14.77 -14.98
N LEU A 148 28.09 -13.60 -15.43
CA LEU A 148 28.92 -12.53 -15.98
C LEU A 148 29.82 -11.89 -14.92
N VAL A 149 29.28 -11.64 -13.73
CA VAL A 149 30.06 -11.09 -12.59
C VAL A 149 31.17 -12.06 -12.18
N GLU A 150 30.88 -13.35 -12.06
CA GLU A 150 31.91 -14.34 -11.72
C GLU A 150 32.97 -14.49 -12.83
N THR A 151 32.57 -14.37 -14.11
CA THR A 151 33.51 -14.35 -15.23
C THR A 151 34.41 -13.12 -15.16
N ALA A 152 33.85 -11.94 -14.82
CA ALA A 152 34.63 -10.72 -14.61
C ALA A 152 35.66 -10.91 -13.49
N ARG A 153 35.24 -11.40 -12.32
CA ARG A 153 36.11 -11.68 -11.17
C ARG A 153 37.21 -12.70 -11.48
N ALA A 154 36.90 -13.75 -12.23
CA ALA A 154 37.87 -14.76 -12.60
C ALA A 154 38.96 -14.22 -13.55
N ASN A 155 38.61 -13.31 -14.46
CA ASN A 155 39.56 -12.63 -15.33
C ASN A 155 40.38 -11.59 -14.59
N ASP A 156 39.75 -10.85 -13.67
CA ASP A 156 40.42 -9.85 -12.83
C ASP A 156 41.51 -10.47 -11.95
N ARG A 157 41.22 -11.60 -11.30
CA ARG A 157 42.22 -12.38 -10.53
C ARG A 157 43.42 -12.84 -11.36
N GLN A 158 43.27 -12.95 -12.68
CA GLN A 158 44.36 -13.31 -13.60
C GLN A 158 45.05 -12.08 -14.21
N GLY A 159 44.60 -10.87 -13.87
CA GLY A 159 45.11 -9.61 -14.42
C GLY A 159 44.70 -9.37 -15.87
N TYR A 160 43.67 -10.07 -16.37
CA TYR A 160 43.22 -9.91 -17.75
C TYR A 160 42.31 -8.69 -17.90
N PRO A 161 42.57 -7.79 -18.88
CA PRO A 161 41.77 -6.57 -19.08
C PRO A 161 40.32 -6.87 -19.49
N LEU A 162 40.03 -8.11 -19.90
CA LEU A 162 38.70 -8.57 -20.24
C LEU A 162 37.74 -8.59 -19.03
N GLY A 163 38.26 -8.64 -17.79
CA GLY A 163 37.44 -8.59 -16.58
C GLY A 163 36.53 -7.36 -16.51
N GLY A 164 37.09 -6.17 -16.78
CA GLY A 164 36.32 -4.93 -16.76
C GLY A 164 35.27 -4.86 -17.88
N ALA A 165 35.52 -5.51 -19.03
CA ALA A 165 34.53 -5.59 -20.11
C ALA A 165 33.34 -6.48 -19.73
N TYR A 166 33.58 -7.64 -19.09
CA TYR A 166 32.51 -8.49 -18.57
C TYR A 166 31.72 -7.79 -17.46
N LEU A 167 32.39 -7.03 -16.58
CA LEU A 167 31.70 -6.29 -15.52
C LEU A 167 30.77 -5.21 -16.11
N ARG A 168 31.24 -4.42 -17.08
CA ARG A 168 30.37 -3.44 -17.76
C ARG A 168 29.21 -4.09 -18.51
N TYR A 169 29.43 -5.27 -19.09
CA TYR A 169 28.33 -6.01 -19.73
C TYR A 169 27.34 -6.57 -18.70
N ALA A 170 27.81 -7.01 -17.53
CA ALA A 170 26.94 -7.40 -16.42
C ALA A 170 26.12 -6.23 -15.89
N ASP A 171 26.74 -5.05 -15.72
CA ASP A 171 26.07 -3.82 -15.33
C ASP A 171 25.00 -3.41 -16.35
N ALA A 172 25.34 -3.37 -17.65
CA ALA A 172 24.36 -3.11 -18.70
C ALA A 172 23.18 -4.11 -18.64
N HIS A 173 23.45 -5.39 -18.40
CA HIS A 173 22.39 -6.39 -18.23
C HIS A 173 21.55 -6.15 -16.98
N MET A 174 22.14 -5.69 -15.88
CA MET A 174 21.41 -5.28 -14.69
C MET A 174 20.50 -4.07 -14.97
N GLN A 175 21.04 -3.02 -15.59
CA GLN A 175 20.35 -1.75 -15.85
C GLN A 175 19.27 -1.85 -16.93
N ASP A 176 19.51 -2.63 -18.00
CA ASP A 176 18.61 -2.68 -19.16
C ASP A 176 17.55 -3.79 -19.04
N VAL A 177 17.76 -4.79 -18.18
CA VAL A 177 16.90 -5.98 -18.11
C VAL A 177 16.38 -6.24 -16.69
N LEU A 178 17.25 -6.41 -15.71
CA LEU A 178 16.84 -6.85 -14.37
C LEU A 178 16.15 -5.74 -13.58
N LEU A 179 16.76 -4.55 -13.48
CA LEU A 179 16.18 -3.43 -12.74
C LEU A 179 14.85 -2.96 -13.35
N PRO A 180 14.69 -2.78 -14.68
CA PRO A 180 13.40 -2.43 -15.26
C PRO A 180 12.32 -3.49 -15.03
N ALA A 181 12.68 -4.78 -15.05
CA ALA A 181 11.72 -5.86 -14.74
C ALA A 181 11.28 -5.83 -13.27
N ALA A 182 12.22 -5.58 -12.35
CA ALA A 182 11.94 -5.45 -10.92
C ALA A 182 11.13 -4.19 -10.60
N GLU A 183 11.44 -3.07 -11.24
CA GLU A 183 10.69 -1.81 -11.15
C GLU A 183 9.26 -2.02 -11.66
N ARG A 184 9.10 -2.65 -12.82
CA ARG A 184 7.77 -2.92 -13.37
C ARG A 184 6.94 -3.84 -12.48
N LEU A 185 7.57 -4.84 -11.86
CA LEU A 185 6.92 -5.68 -10.86
C LEU A 185 6.49 -4.85 -9.64
N HIS A 186 7.36 -3.97 -9.14
CA HIS A 186 7.04 -3.07 -8.04
C HIS A 186 5.85 -2.16 -8.35
N GLU A 187 5.80 -1.55 -9.54
CA GLU A 187 4.68 -0.71 -9.97
C GLU A 187 3.34 -1.47 -9.98
N LEU A 188 3.35 -2.74 -10.38
CA LEU A 188 2.14 -3.58 -10.42
C LEU A 188 1.64 -3.90 -9.01
N GLU A 189 2.53 -4.32 -8.11
CA GLU A 189 2.18 -4.59 -6.72
C GLU A 189 1.77 -3.31 -5.97
N HIS A 190 2.42 -2.19 -6.29
CA HIS A 190 2.04 -0.88 -5.75
C HIS A 190 0.65 -0.45 -6.24
N ALA A 191 0.33 -0.65 -7.51
CA ALA A 191 -1.01 -0.35 -8.04
C ALA A 191 -2.10 -1.19 -7.35
N ARG A 192 -1.83 -2.48 -7.10
CA ARG A 192 -2.72 -3.37 -6.34
C ARG A 192 -2.91 -2.87 -4.91
N PHE A 193 -1.81 -2.53 -4.23
CA PHE A 193 -1.83 -1.94 -2.90
C PHE A 193 -2.67 -0.65 -2.84
N GLN A 194 -2.51 0.26 -3.80
CA GLN A 194 -3.30 1.50 -3.89
C GLN A 194 -4.78 1.24 -4.13
N GLU A 195 -5.12 0.21 -4.92
CA GLU A 195 -6.51 -0.18 -5.14
C GLU A 195 -7.15 -0.70 -3.85
N ASP A 196 -6.46 -1.59 -3.12
CA ASP A 196 -6.94 -2.13 -1.85
C ASP A 196 -7.11 -1.03 -0.79
N LEU A 197 -6.16 -0.08 -0.74
CA LEU A 197 -6.23 1.09 0.15
C LEU A 197 -7.41 2.01 -0.20
N THR A 198 -7.66 2.22 -1.49
CA THR A 198 -8.81 2.99 -1.97
C THR A 198 -10.13 2.32 -1.58
N ARG A 199 -10.23 0.98 -1.71
CA ARG A 199 -11.42 0.22 -1.29
C ARG A 199 -11.62 0.29 0.23
N ALA A 200 -10.55 0.21 1.03
CA ALA A 200 -10.62 0.33 2.49
C ALA A 200 -11.19 1.70 2.95
N ARG A 201 -10.98 2.76 2.16
CA ARG A 201 -11.46 4.13 2.43
C ARG A 201 -12.85 4.45 1.88
N ALA A 202 -13.46 3.56 1.08
CA ALA A 202 -14.73 3.83 0.42
C ALA A 202 -15.79 4.36 1.40
N ARG A 203 -16.43 5.49 1.07
CA ARG A 203 -17.43 6.12 1.95
C ARG A 203 -18.69 5.25 2.03
N PRO A 204 -19.28 5.03 3.23
CA PRO A 204 -20.44 4.18 3.42
C PRO A 204 -21.76 4.90 3.03
N TRP A 205 -21.77 5.56 1.87
CA TRP A 205 -22.93 6.33 1.39
C TRP A 205 -24.22 5.51 1.35
N PRO A 206 -24.22 4.23 0.90
CA PRO A 206 -25.46 3.48 0.85
C PRO A 206 -25.97 3.11 2.25
N ALA A 207 -25.09 2.82 3.23
CA ALA A 207 -25.53 2.57 4.60
C ALA A 207 -26.07 3.85 5.27
N LEU A 208 -25.35 4.97 5.15
CA LEU A 208 -25.81 6.27 5.67
C LEU A 208 -27.14 6.69 5.05
N GLY A 209 -27.27 6.58 3.72
CA GLY A 209 -28.52 6.89 3.01
C GLY A 209 -29.67 5.99 3.46
N CYS A 210 -29.42 4.68 3.60
CA CYS A 210 -30.42 3.74 4.09
C CYS A 210 -30.86 4.06 5.53
N GLY A 211 -29.93 4.37 6.43
CA GLY A 211 -30.23 4.73 7.81
C GLY A 211 -31.06 6.02 7.92
N VAL A 212 -30.75 7.04 7.12
CA VAL A 212 -31.55 8.27 7.05
C VAL A 212 -32.97 7.98 6.53
N LEU A 213 -33.10 7.13 5.51
CA LEU A 213 -34.41 6.70 4.99
C LEU A 213 -35.23 5.94 6.05
N VAL A 214 -34.60 5.05 6.83
CA VAL A 214 -35.25 4.33 7.92
C VAL A 214 -35.76 5.30 9.00
N LEU A 215 -34.93 6.26 9.42
CA LEU A 215 -35.34 7.28 10.39
C LEU A 215 -36.48 8.14 9.87
N ALA A 216 -36.45 8.53 8.59
CA ALA A 216 -37.55 9.25 7.95
C ALA A 216 -38.85 8.41 7.95
N ALA A 217 -38.78 7.11 7.65
CA ALA A 217 -39.92 6.20 7.68
C ALA A 217 -40.48 6.01 9.09
N LEU A 218 -39.62 5.87 10.10
CA LEU A 218 -40.01 5.80 11.52
C LEU A 218 -40.66 7.12 11.99
N GLY A 219 -40.08 8.26 11.64
CA GLY A 219 -40.62 9.59 11.96
C GLY A 219 -41.97 9.84 11.29
N TRP A 220 -42.11 9.46 10.01
CA TRP A 220 -43.38 9.54 9.29
C TRP A 220 -44.46 8.65 9.92
N SER A 221 -44.12 7.42 10.31
CA SER A 221 -45.03 6.51 11.00
C SER A 221 -45.52 7.11 12.31
N GLN A 222 -44.61 7.66 13.13
CA GLN A 222 -44.94 8.32 14.40
C GLN A 222 -45.82 9.57 14.20
N TYR A 223 -45.48 10.43 13.23
CA TYR A 223 -46.26 11.63 12.90
C TYR A 223 -47.69 11.28 12.43
N ARG A 224 -47.82 10.24 11.60
CA ARG A 224 -49.12 9.73 11.16
C ARG A 224 -49.97 9.25 12.34
N HIS A 225 -49.37 8.51 13.27
CA HIS A 225 -50.05 8.04 14.48
C HIS A 225 -50.48 9.19 15.38
N TYR A 226 -49.61 10.19 15.57
CA TYR A 226 -49.92 11.39 16.34
C TYR A 226 -51.14 12.13 15.76
N ARG A 227 -51.13 12.43 14.45
CA ARG A 227 -52.23 13.16 13.79
C ARG A 227 -53.56 12.43 13.74
N ARG A 228 -53.56 11.08 13.68
CA ARG A 228 -54.80 10.30 13.59
C ARG A 228 -55.41 9.94 14.94
N THR A 229 -54.59 9.82 15.98
CA THR A 229 -55.04 9.28 17.27
C THR A 229 -54.84 10.21 18.48
N ASN A 230 -54.21 11.40 18.31
CA ASN A 230 -53.96 12.39 19.38
C ASN A 230 -53.30 11.83 20.67
N ARG A 231 -52.74 10.62 20.63
CA ARG A 231 -52.06 9.96 21.75
C ARG A 231 -50.54 10.03 21.61
N VAL A 232 -49.90 10.15 22.76
CA VAL A 232 -48.45 10.26 22.94
C VAL A 232 -47.75 8.99 22.43
N LEU A 233 -46.51 9.17 21.96
CA LEU A 233 -45.62 8.25 21.25
C LEU A 233 -45.66 6.78 21.74
N ASP A 234 -45.61 5.83 20.81
CA ASP A 234 -45.56 4.39 21.11
C ASP A 234 -44.18 4.01 21.66
N PRO A 235 -44.08 3.45 22.88
CA PRO A 235 -42.79 3.10 23.50
C PRO A 235 -41.93 2.17 22.63
N ALA A 236 -42.55 1.28 21.87
CA ALA A 236 -41.84 0.35 21.00
C ALA A 236 -41.29 1.03 19.73
N LEU A 237 -42.00 1.99 19.15
CA LEU A 237 -41.47 2.80 18.04
C LEU A 237 -40.37 3.76 18.50
N LEU A 238 -40.45 4.26 19.74
CA LEU A 238 -39.37 5.02 20.35
C LEU A 238 -38.12 4.17 20.56
N ALA A 239 -38.27 2.94 21.05
CA ALA A 239 -37.15 2.00 21.18
C ALA A 239 -36.51 1.68 19.82
N ALA A 240 -37.31 1.46 18.77
CA ALA A 240 -36.80 1.26 17.40
C ALA A 240 -36.08 2.51 16.86
N THR A 241 -36.61 3.71 17.13
CA THR A 241 -35.97 4.97 16.73
C THR A 241 -34.65 5.19 17.48
N ALA A 242 -34.63 4.95 18.79
CA ALA A 242 -33.43 5.11 19.61
C ALA A 242 -32.31 4.15 19.20
N THR A 243 -32.63 2.87 18.95
CA THR A 243 -31.67 1.87 18.48
C THR A 243 -31.15 2.17 17.07
N THR A 244 -32.02 2.61 16.16
CA THR A 244 -31.61 3.03 14.81
C THR A 244 -30.72 4.27 14.84
N SER A 245 -31.08 5.28 15.63
CA SER A 245 -30.27 6.49 15.82
C SER A 245 -28.93 6.17 16.46
N LEU A 246 -28.89 5.25 17.42
CA LEU A 246 -27.64 4.77 18.02
C LEU A 246 -26.74 4.10 16.99
N LEU A 247 -27.29 3.20 16.16
CA LEU A 247 -26.53 2.55 15.09
C LEU A 247 -26.02 3.57 14.06
N LEU A 248 -26.85 4.53 13.64
CA LEU A 248 -26.46 5.58 12.71
C LEU A 248 -25.36 6.48 13.31
N ALA A 249 -25.50 6.87 14.58
CA ALA A 249 -24.51 7.67 15.28
C ALA A 249 -23.20 6.92 15.46
N TRP A 250 -23.25 5.63 15.83
CA TRP A 250 -22.06 4.79 15.93
C TRP A 250 -21.37 4.65 14.57
N LEU A 251 -22.12 4.37 13.50
CA LEU A 251 -21.57 4.33 12.13
C LEU A 251 -20.93 5.66 11.73
N ALA A 252 -21.58 6.79 12.02
CA ALA A 252 -21.05 8.12 11.71
C ALA A 252 -19.76 8.41 12.49
N VAL A 253 -19.73 8.10 13.79
CA VAL A 253 -18.55 8.29 14.66
C VAL A 253 -17.40 7.36 14.25
N ALA A 254 -17.67 6.08 14.01
CA ALA A 254 -16.66 5.13 13.53
C ALA A 254 -16.10 5.57 12.17
N HIS A 255 -16.96 6.09 11.29
CA HIS A 255 -16.53 6.64 10.02
C HIS A 255 -15.65 7.89 10.18
N THR A 256 -16.05 8.88 10.96
CA THR A 256 -15.26 10.11 11.16
C THR A 256 -13.91 9.81 11.80
N LEU A 257 -13.87 8.91 12.78
CA LEU A 257 -12.66 8.52 13.48
C LEU A 257 -11.72 7.65 12.63
N SER A 258 -12.24 6.86 11.67
CA SER A 258 -11.41 6.05 10.76
C SER A 258 -10.86 6.84 9.56
N VAL A 259 -11.53 7.92 9.14
CA VAL A 259 -11.13 8.68 7.95
C VAL A 259 -9.79 9.41 8.13
N ALA A 260 -9.56 10.04 9.28
CA ALA A 260 -8.32 10.80 9.51
C ALA A 260 -7.05 9.93 9.39
N PRO A 261 -6.90 8.81 10.12
CA PRO A 261 -5.70 7.98 10.04
C PRO A 261 -5.52 7.34 8.66
N LEU A 262 -6.61 6.85 8.03
CA LEU A 262 -6.53 6.26 6.69
C LEU A 262 -6.19 7.29 5.60
N THR A 263 -6.63 8.54 5.76
CA THR A 263 -6.28 9.62 4.82
C THR A 263 -4.83 10.06 4.97
N ALA A 264 -4.31 10.06 6.20
CA ALA A 264 -2.90 10.31 6.46
C ALA A 264 -2.02 9.19 5.89
N ALA A 265 -2.43 7.93 6.04
CA ALA A 265 -1.75 6.78 5.45
C ALA A 265 -1.65 6.88 3.93
N GLU A 266 -2.74 7.27 3.24
CA GLU A 266 -2.74 7.44 1.78
C GLU A 266 -1.92 8.65 1.32
N ARG A 267 -2.22 9.86 1.81
CA ARG A 267 -1.61 11.07 1.21
C ARG A 267 -0.18 11.29 1.61
N THR A 268 0.14 11.00 2.86
CA THR A 268 1.44 11.28 3.47
C THR A 268 2.28 10.01 3.47
N GLY A 269 1.71 8.90 3.94
CA GLY A 269 2.43 7.62 4.02
C GLY A 269 2.88 7.09 2.67
N THR A 270 1.98 6.93 1.68
CA THR A 270 2.40 6.36 0.39
C THR A 270 3.34 7.28 -0.36
N ARG A 271 3.09 8.59 -0.35
CA ARG A 271 3.98 9.57 -0.98
C ARG A 271 5.37 9.59 -0.34
N SER A 272 5.45 9.51 0.99
CA SER A 272 6.75 9.45 1.70
C SER A 272 7.51 8.17 1.33
N LEU A 273 6.82 7.02 1.34
CA LEU A 273 7.41 5.73 0.96
C LEU A 273 7.87 5.70 -0.51
N GLU A 274 7.08 6.27 -1.43
CA GLU A 274 7.45 6.41 -2.85
C GLU A 274 8.73 7.23 -3.01
N LEU A 275 8.80 8.40 -2.39
CA LEU A 275 9.97 9.28 -2.45
C LEU A 275 11.21 8.63 -1.82
N LEU A 276 11.07 7.96 -0.67
CA LEU A 276 12.19 7.23 -0.05
C LEU A 276 12.68 6.07 -0.92
N THR A 277 11.79 5.36 -1.61
CA THR A 277 12.15 4.28 -2.53
C THR A 277 12.89 4.82 -3.76
N GLU A 278 12.45 5.97 -4.29
CA GLU A 278 13.11 6.69 -5.39
C GLU A 278 14.51 7.19 -4.97
N ILE A 279 14.62 7.80 -3.78
CA ILE A 279 15.92 8.22 -3.21
C ILE A 279 16.87 7.02 -3.12
N HIS A 280 16.39 5.88 -2.63
CA HIS A 280 17.23 4.69 -2.46
C HIS A 280 17.73 4.18 -3.81
N THR A 281 16.83 4.12 -4.79
CA THR A 281 17.13 3.72 -6.15
C THR A 281 18.20 4.60 -6.80
N GLU A 282 18.01 5.92 -6.74
CA GLU A 282 18.97 6.88 -7.29
C GLU A 282 20.32 6.81 -6.57
N SER A 283 20.32 6.59 -5.25
CA SER A 283 21.54 6.45 -4.45
C SER A 283 22.32 5.19 -4.83
N LEU A 284 21.64 4.06 -4.98
CA LEU A 284 22.28 2.80 -5.38
C LEU A 284 22.85 2.88 -6.79
N GLN A 285 22.11 3.46 -7.75
CA GLN A 285 22.59 3.64 -9.11
C GLN A 285 23.76 4.62 -9.18
N ALA A 286 23.71 5.72 -8.43
CA ALA A 286 24.83 6.65 -8.33
C ALA A 286 26.09 5.96 -7.77
N ARG A 287 25.96 5.08 -6.78
CA ARG A 287 27.12 4.35 -6.22
C ARG A 287 27.71 3.34 -7.21
N GLY A 288 26.86 2.70 -8.01
CA GLY A 288 27.30 1.87 -9.14
C GLY A 288 28.07 2.69 -10.18
N ASP A 289 27.50 3.83 -10.60
CA ASP A 289 28.09 4.75 -11.59
C ASP A 289 29.45 5.31 -11.11
N GLU A 290 29.55 5.75 -9.86
CA GLU A 290 30.81 6.19 -9.25
C GLU A 290 31.90 5.11 -9.35
N SER A 291 31.55 3.86 -9.04
CA SER A 291 32.48 2.74 -9.09
C SER A 291 32.89 2.43 -10.53
N LEU A 292 31.94 2.41 -11.46
CA LEU A 292 32.20 2.10 -12.86
C LEU A 292 32.97 3.20 -13.59
N ALA A 293 32.88 4.45 -13.16
CA ALA A 293 33.72 5.54 -13.64
C ALA A 293 35.21 5.22 -13.42
N LEU A 294 35.58 4.78 -12.21
CA LEU A 294 36.95 4.36 -11.92
C LEU A 294 37.32 3.05 -12.64
N VAL A 295 36.40 2.09 -12.80
CA VAL A 295 36.68 0.85 -13.56
C VAL A 295 36.98 1.16 -15.03
N ALA A 296 36.34 2.19 -15.59
CA ALA A 296 36.59 2.64 -16.95
C ALA A 296 37.96 3.32 -17.10
N ARG A 297 38.62 3.75 -16.02
CA ARG A 297 39.95 4.39 -16.01
C ARG A 297 40.06 5.53 -17.03
N GLY A 298 39.10 6.45 -16.99
CA GLY A 298 39.01 7.56 -17.94
C GLY A 298 38.57 7.19 -19.37
N ALA A 299 38.19 5.94 -19.66
CA ALA A 299 37.62 5.54 -20.94
C ALA A 299 36.15 6.01 -21.10
N GLY A 300 35.95 7.33 -21.13
CA GLY A 300 34.65 8.00 -21.27
C GLY A 300 34.12 8.58 -19.97
N THR A 301 33.15 9.51 -20.09
CA THR A 301 32.57 10.24 -18.95
C THR A 301 31.16 9.78 -18.59
N VAL A 302 30.62 8.78 -19.30
CA VAL A 302 29.21 8.36 -19.19
C VAL A 302 28.81 8.08 -17.74
N PHE A 303 29.62 7.30 -17.01
CA PHE A 303 29.35 6.97 -15.62
C PHE A 303 29.51 8.17 -14.67
N ALA A 304 30.56 9.00 -14.85
CA ALA A 304 30.77 10.20 -14.05
C ALA A 304 29.66 11.27 -14.27
N ASP A 305 29.18 11.41 -15.51
CA ASP A 305 28.08 12.30 -15.86
C ASP A 305 26.74 11.77 -15.32
N SER A 306 26.53 10.44 -15.39
CA SER A 306 25.37 9.78 -14.79
C SER A 306 25.33 9.98 -13.28
N TYR A 307 26.43 9.71 -12.58
CA TYR A 307 26.57 9.99 -11.14
C TYR A 307 26.17 11.44 -10.80
N ARG A 308 26.70 12.42 -11.54
CA ARG A 308 26.42 13.84 -11.30
C ARG A 308 24.93 14.16 -11.47
N ALA A 309 24.29 13.64 -12.52
CA ALA A 309 22.87 13.84 -12.78
C ALA A 309 21.98 13.22 -11.68
N ARG A 310 22.36 12.06 -11.16
CA ARG A 310 21.65 11.40 -10.04
C ARG A 310 21.82 12.16 -8.73
N MET A 311 23.04 12.62 -8.43
CA MET A 311 23.28 13.47 -7.26
C MET A 311 22.52 14.79 -7.33
N GLU A 312 22.38 15.39 -8.52
CA GLU A 312 21.53 16.55 -8.74
C GLU A 312 20.04 16.22 -8.55
N THR A 313 19.59 15.03 -8.96
CA THR A 313 18.22 14.55 -8.70
C THR A 313 17.96 14.37 -7.20
N LEU A 314 18.92 13.82 -6.46
CA LEU A 314 18.83 13.58 -5.02
C LEU A 314 18.82 14.87 -4.19
N LEU A 315 19.78 15.77 -4.43
CA LEU A 315 20.07 16.94 -3.59
C LEU A 315 19.61 18.28 -4.20
N GLY A 316 19.29 18.30 -5.49
CA GLY A 316 19.19 19.53 -6.27
C GLY A 316 20.56 20.05 -6.73
N PRO A 317 20.57 21.13 -7.52
CA PRO A 317 21.79 21.77 -7.98
C PRO A 317 22.61 22.34 -6.80
N PRO A 318 23.93 22.48 -6.93
CA PRO A 318 24.77 23.00 -5.86
C PRO A 318 24.29 24.37 -5.37
N ARG A 319 24.16 24.53 -4.04
CA ARG A 319 23.73 25.75 -3.33
C ARG A 319 22.23 26.07 -3.35
N GLU A 320 21.40 25.22 -3.94
CA GLU A 320 19.94 25.31 -3.84
C GLU A 320 19.41 24.01 -3.22
N PRO A 321 19.02 24.01 -1.92
CA PRO A 321 18.43 22.85 -1.28
C PRO A 321 17.19 22.41 -2.05
N GLY A 322 17.20 21.20 -2.60
CA GLY A 322 16.17 20.72 -3.50
C GLY A 322 16.19 19.22 -3.68
N GLY A 323 15.78 18.78 -4.88
CA GLY A 323 15.79 17.37 -5.24
C GLY A 323 14.76 16.51 -4.50
N LEU A 324 14.96 15.21 -4.58
CA LEU A 324 14.09 14.21 -3.95
C LEU A 324 14.15 14.30 -2.42
N LEU A 325 15.31 14.55 -1.82
CA LEU A 325 15.47 14.60 -0.37
C LEU A 325 14.68 15.75 0.27
N ALA A 326 14.71 16.95 -0.31
CA ALA A 326 13.89 18.07 0.17
C ALA A 326 12.38 17.80 0.00
N ARG A 327 11.99 17.14 -1.10
CA ARG A 327 10.59 16.73 -1.33
C ARG A 327 10.13 15.69 -0.32
N ALA A 328 11.00 14.73 0.03
CA ALA A 328 10.73 13.73 1.05
C ALA A 328 10.61 14.38 2.42
N GLU A 329 11.51 15.30 2.79
CA GLU A 329 11.43 16.01 4.08
C GLU A 329 10.11 16.78 4.20
N ALA A 330 9.69 17.47 3.13
CA ALA A 330 8.41 18.18 3.10
C ALA A 330 7.18 17.24 3.15
N ALA A 331 7.33 16.00 2.68
CA ALA A 331 6.28 14.98 2.71
C ALA A 331 6.25 14.16 4.01
N ALA A 332 7.30 14.23 4.83
CA ALA A 332 7.41 13.43 6.05
C ALA A 332 6.29 13.73 7.06
N GLY A 333 5.76 12.67 7.67
CA GLY A 333 4.55 12.74 8.47
C GLY A 333 4.71 13.29 9.89
N ASP A 334 5.95 13.42 10.37
CA ASP A 334 6.31 13.88 11.72
C ASP A 334 7.74 14.44 11.76
N ASP A 335 8.13 15.00 12.93
CA ASP A 335 9.46 15.59 13.12
C ASP A 335 10.58 14.55 13.12
N SER A 336 10.30 13.33 13.58
CA SER A 336 11.29 12.23 13.58
C SER A 336 11.69 11.84 12.16
N GLY A 337 10.71 11.66 11.27
CA GLY A 337 10.97 11.38 9.85
C GLY A 337 11.70 12.54 9.15
N ARG A 338 11.36 13.79 9.49
CA ARG A 338 12.10 14.97 8.99
C ARG A 338 13.56 14.98 9.43
N GLU A 339 13.82 14.68 10.70
CA GLU A 339 15.18 14.64 11.24
C GLU A 339 16.01 13.55 10.56
N GLN A 340 15.46 12.34 10.41
CA GLN A 340 16.11 11.24 9.68
C GLN A 340 16.45 11.64 8.23
N LEU A 341 15.53 12.28 7.52
CA LEU A 341 15.75 12.74 6.15
C LEU A 341 16.83 13.84 6.05
N ARG A 342 16.95 14.71 7.05
CA ARG A 342 18.08 15.66 7.12
C ARG A 342 19.42 14.95 7.33
N THR A 343 19.44 13.89 8.13
CA THR A 343 20.63 13.05 8.29
C THR A 343 21.01 12.36 6.97
N VAL A 344 20.03 11.81 6.24
CA VAL A 344 20.26 11.23 4.90
C VAL A 344 20.82 12.29 3.94
N ALA A 345 20.25 13.51 3.94
CA ALA A 345 20.73 14.60 3.11
C ALA A 345 22.16 15.03 3.45
N ALA A 346 22.51 15.11 4.74
CA ALA A 346 23.87 15.42 5.17
C ALA A 346 24.89 14.38 4.68
N HIS A 347 24.56 13.09 4.80
CA HIS A 347 25.43 12.01 4.28
C HIS A 347 25.54 12.01 2.75
N ALA A 348 24.47 12.37 2.04
CA ALA A 348 24.50 12.54 0.58
C ALA A 348 25.37 13.73 0.16
N GLU A 349 25.34 14.84 0.89
CA GLU A 349 26.23 15.99 0.64
C GLU A 349 27.69 15.62 0.90
N GLU A 350 27.97 14.96 2.02
CA GLU A 350 29.30 14.46 2.38
C GLU A 350 29.84 13.50 1.30
N TRP A 351 29.00 12.60 0.79
CA TRP A 351 29.33 11.71 -0.30
C TRP A 351 29.66 12.49 -1.59
N ARG A 352 28.84 13.47 -1.98
CA ARG A 352 29.06 14.33 -3.15
C ARG A 352 30.41 15.05 -3.08
N GLU A 353 30.76 15.57 -1.91
CA GLU A 353 32.02 16.28 -1.68
C GLU A 353 33.23 15.34 -1.80
N ARG A 354 33.16 14.16 -1.18
CA ARG A 354 34.22 13.16 -1.29
C ARG A 354 34.38 12.62 -2.70
N ASN A 355 33.29 12.42 -3.43
CA ASN A 355 33.35 12.02 -4.83
C ASN A 355 34.07 13.07 -5.68
N ALA A 356 33.77 14.36 -5.48
CA ALA A 356 34.47 15.43 -6.19
C ALA A 356 35.99 15.41 -5.92
N ALA A 357 36.42 15.08 -4.70
CA ALA A 357 37.83 14.90 -4.37
C ALA A 357 38.44 13.67 -5.08
N ALA A 358 37.72 12.55 -5.13
CA ALA A 358 38.15 11.34 -5.83
C ALA A 358 38.30 11.58 -7.34
N MET A 359 37.35 12.26 -7.97
CA MET A 359 37.41 12.59 -9.41
C MET A 359 38.55 13.57 -9.71
N ALA A 360 38.80 14.55 -8.84
CA ALA A 360 39.95 15.45 -8.99
C ALA A 360 41.30 14.70 -8.89
N ALA A 361 41.39 13.69 -8.02
CA ALA A 361 42.56 12.82 -7.94
C ALA A 361 42.73 12.00 -9.24
N GLU A 362 41.66 11.43 -9.79
CA GLU A 362 41.68 10.72 -11.07
C GLU A 362 42.14 11.63 -12.22
N ASP A 363 41.53 12.82 -12.35
CA ASP A 363 41.85 13.81 -13.38
C ASP A 363 43.32 14.30 -13.32
N SER A 364 43.91 14.30 -12.12
CA SER A 364 45.32 14.64 -11.91
C SER A 364 46.29 13.49 -12.22
N GLY A 365 45.78 12.29 -12.53
CA GLY A 365 46.55 11.08 -12.78
C GLY A 365 46.88 10.27 -11.52
N ALA A 366 46.39 10.66 -10.35
CA ALA A 366 46.58 9.98 -9.08
C ALA A 366 45.54 8.86 -8.89
N TYR A 367 45.53 7.87 -9.79
CA TYR A 367 44.51 6.81 -9.81
C TYR A 367 44.44 6.01 -8.50
N ASP A 368 45.59 5.62 -7.93
CA ASP A 368 45.61 4.85 -6.67
C ASP A 368 45.01 5.64 -5.50
N GLU A 369 45.15 6.97 -5.52
CA GLU A 369 44.53 7.85 -4.54
C GLU A 369 43.02 7.96 -4.76
N ALA A 370 42.59 8.12 -6.02
CA ALA A 370 41.17 8.13 -6.37
C ALA A 370 40.46 6.83 -5.93
N VAL A 371 41.10 5.67 -6.15
CA VAL A 371 40.58 4.38 -5.68
C VAL A 371 40.48 4.36 -4.16
N LYS A 372 41.52 4.77 -3.42
CA LYS A 372 41.46 4.84 -1.94
C LYS A 372 40.35 5.75 -1.43
N LEU A 373 40.13 6.90 -2.07
CA LEU A 373 39.05 7.81 -1.71
C LEU A 373 37.66 7.21 -1.96
N VAL A 374 37.54 6.21 -2.85
CA VAL A 374 36.25 5.57 -3.17
C VAL A 374 35.97 4.29 -2.38
N ILE A 375 36.99 3.45 -2.17
CA ILE A 375 36.85 2.12 -1.55
C ILE A 375 37.58 1.97 -0.21
N GLY A 376 38.22 3.03 0.30
CA GLY A 376 38.92 3.00 1.59
C GLY A 376 37.99 2.76 2.78
N GLU A 377 38.57 2.29 3.89
CA GLU A 377 37.80 2.00 5.12
C GLU A 377 37.35 3.27 5.86
N GLU A 378 38.13 4.35 5.79
CA GLU A 378 37.89 5.61 6.49
C GLU A 378 37.91 6.78 5.50
N GLU A 379 37.07 7.79 5.74
CA GLU A 379 37.00 9.03 4.97
C GLU A 379 36.73 8.82 3.47
N SER A 380 36.12 7.67 3.11
CA SER A 380 35.83 7.29 1.74
C SER A 380 34.41 7.61 1.31
N THR A 381 34.17 7.61 0.00
CA THR A 381 32.82 7.70 -0.55
C THR A 381 31.99 6.47 -0.18
N GLY A 382 32.63 5.30 -0.03
CA GLY A 382 31.99 4.08 0.46
C GLY A 382 31.42 4.21 1.87
N GLU A 383 32.21 4.74 2.80
CA GLU A 383 31.75 4.99 4.17
C GLU A 383 30.57 5.98 4.20
N SER A 384 30.63 7.02 3.37
CA SER A 384 29.55 8.02 3.26
C SER A 384 28.26 7.40 2.74
N PHE A 385 28.38 6.54 1.72
CA PHE A 385 27.27 5.81 1.14
C PHE A 385 26.67 4.83 2.14
N ASP A 386 27.47 4.06 2.87
CA ASP A 386 26.96 3.11 3.86
C ASP A 386 26.19 3.81 5.00
N ARG A 387 26.64 5.01 5.41
CA ARG A 387 25.92 5.84 6.39
C ARG A 387 24.61 6.38 5.82
N LEU A 388 24.61 6.85 4.57
CA LEU A 388 23.40 7.27 3.85
C LEU A 388 22.40 6.11 3.76
N ASP A 389 22.86 4.95 3.30
CA ASP A 389 22.07 3.73 3.10
C ASP A 389 21.42 3.27 4.41
N SER A 390 22.21 3.22 5.50
CA SER A 390 21.72 2.89 6.84
C SER A 390 20.69 3.89 7.36
N ALA A 391 20.93 5.19 7.17
CA ALA A 391 19.99 6.24 7.59
C ALA A 391 18.69 6.20 6.77
N LEU A 392 18.80 5.88 5.48
CA LEU A 392 17.65 5.75 4.58
C LEU A 392 16.82 4.51 4.89
N GLU A 393 17.45 3.39 5.22
CA GLU A 393 16.75 2.18 5.68
C GLU A 393 16.00 2.44 7.00
N ALA A 394 16.61 3.17 7.94
CA ALA A 394 15.94 3.59 9.17
C ALA A 394 14.72 4.50 8.89
N ALA A 395 14.83 5.44 7.95
CA ALA A 395 13.73 6.31 7.53
C ALA A 395 12.59 5.51 6.86
N LEU A 396 12.93 4.57 5.97
CA LEU A 396 11.97 3.65 5.35
C LEU A 396 11.24 2.81 6.40
N GLN A 397 11.96 2.27 7.39
CA GLN A 397 11.36 1.48 8.46
C GLN A 397 10.41 2.32 9.32
N HIS A 398 10.80 3.55 9.67
CA HIS A 398 9.96 4.48 10.43
C HIS A 398 8.65 4.79 9.71
N GLU A 399 8.71 5.17 8.43
CA GLU A 399 7.51 5.49 7.64
C GLU A 399 6.62 4.25 7.40
N ARG A 400 7.21 3.06 7.23
CA ARG A 400 6.45 1.80 7.15
C ARG A 400 5.70 1.49 8.44
N GLN A 401 6.36 1.63 9.60
CA GLN A 401 5.76 1.42 10.91
C GLN A 401 4.59 2.38 11.13
N ARG A 402 4.80 3.67 10.84
CA ARG A 402 3.78 4.70 10.95
C ARG A 402 2.59 4.43 10.02
N PHE A 403 2.86 4.00 8.78
CA PHE A 403 1.80 3.60 7.84
C PHE A 403 0.99 2.43 8.40
N ALA A 404 1.66 1.39 8.91
CA ALA A 404 1.01 0.23 9.50
C ALA A 404 0.13 0.63 10.70
N ASP A 405 0.66 1.45 11.62
CA ASP A 405 -0.05 1.95 12.80
C ASP A 405 -1.29 2.80 12.42
N ALA A 406 -1.20 3.58 11.33
CA ALA A 406 -2.32 4.36 10.82
C ALA A 406 -3.42 3.47 10.22
N VAL A 407 -3.05 2.44 9.45
CA VAL A 407 -4.00 1.44 8.93
C VAL A 407 -4.62 0.65 10.09
N ASP A 408 -3.82 0.29 11.09
CA ASP A 408 -4.25 -0.34 12.34
C ASP A 408 -5.30 0.43 13.08
N THR A 409 -4.97 1.68 13.38
CA THR A 409 -5.87 2.58 14.09
C THR A 409 -7.15 2.78 13.29
N GLY A 410 -7.06 2.95 11.97
CA GLY A 410 -8.22 3.08 11.10
C GLY A 410 -9.14 1.85 11.11
N ARG A 411 -8.56 0.64 11.01
CA ARG A 411 -9.29 -0.63 11.06
C ARG A 411 -9.95 -0.85 12.42
N ALA A 412 -9.20 -0.65 13.51
CA ALA A 412 -9.69 -0.88 14.87
C ALA A 412 -10.91 -0.02 15.24
N ARG A 413 -11.11 1.15 14.60
CA ARG A 413 -12.33 1.96 14.79
C ARG A 413 -13.59 1.36 14.17
N LEU A 414 -13.44 0.38 13.27
CA LEU A 414 -14.53 -0.31 12.59
C LEU A 414 -14.86 -1.67 13.25
N ASP A 415 -13.98 -2.19 14.11
CA ASP A 415 -14.13 -3.49 14.77
C ASP A 415 -15.41 -3.54 15.64
N GLY A 416 -16.12 -4.67 15.60
CA GLY A 416 -17.35 -4.89 16.37
C GLY A 416 -18.61 -4.22 15.79
N LEU A 417 -18.47 -3.35 14.80
CA LEU A 417 -19.59 -2.64 14.18
C LEU A 417 -20.44 -3.55 13.26
N PRO A 418 -19.89 -4.51 12.50
CA PRO A 418 -20.70 -5.48 11.76
C PRO A 418 -21.61 -6.33 12.67
N GLU A 419 -21.07 -6.87 13.76
CA GLU A 419 -21.82 -7.68 14.73
C GLU A 419 -22.84 -6.80 15.47
N GLY A 420 -22.40 -5.62 15.94
CA GLY A 420 -23.26 -4.65 16.60
C GLY A 420 -24.42 -4.17 15.71
N ALA A 421 -24.16 -3.94 14.42
CA ALA A 421 -25.19 -3.53 13.45
C ALA A 421 -26.27 -4.60 13.27
N MET A 422 -25.90 -5.88 13.19
CA MET A 422 -26.86 -6.97 13.08
C MET A 422 -27.72 -7.09 14.35
N VAL A 423 -27.10 -7.05 15.53
CA VAL A 423 -27.81 -7.14 16.82
C VAL A 423 -28.79 -5.97 16.98
N LEU A 424 -28.35 -4.74 16.71
CA LEU A 424 -29.19 -3.54 16.80
C LEU A 424 -30.32 -3.56 15.77
N ALA A 425 -30.08 -4.00 14.54
CA ALA A 425 -31.10 -4.08 13.50
C ALA A 425 -32.18 -5.12 13.81
N VAL A 426 -31.79 -6.31 14.31
CA VAL A 426 -32.74 -7.35 14.74
C VAL A 426 -33.55 -6.86 15.95
N GLY A 427 -32.90 -6.23 16.93
CA GLY A 427 -33.57 -5.64 18.09
C GLY A 427 -34.58 -4.55 17.69
N ALA A 428 -34.20 -3.66 16.78
CA ALA A 428 -35.07 -2.60 16.28
C ALA A 428 -36.26 -3.16 15.49
N ALA A 429 -36.03 -4.16 14.63
CA ALA A 429 -37.10 -4.84 13.89
C ALA A 429 -38.08 -5.55 14.83
N GLY A 430 -37.57 -6.22 15.86
CA GLY A 430 -38.39 -6.84 16.92
C GLY A 430 -39.24 -5.81 17.67
N ALA A 431 -38.64 -4.68 18.08
CA ALA A 431 -39.36 -3.59 18.71
C ALA A 431 -40.47 -3.02 17.81
N ALA A 432 -40.18 -2.77 16.53
CA ALA A 432 -41.16 -2.27 15.56
C ALA A 432 -42.35 -3.24 15.39
N LEU A 433 -42.08 -4.54 15.29
CA LEU A 433 -43.12 -5.57 15.18
C LEU A 433 -43.97 -5.69 16.45
N LEU A 434 -43.35 -5.63 17.64
CA LEU A 434 -44.05 -5.67 18.92
C LEU A 434 -44.95 -4.45 19.13
N GLY A 435 -44.51 -3.25 18.74
CA GLY A 435 -45.32 -2.03 18.81
C GLY A 435 -46.57 -2.11 17.94
N VAL A 436 -46.43 -2.59 16.71
CA VAL A 436 -47.56 -2.83 15.80
C VAL A 436 -48.48 -3.94 16.33
N GLY A 437 -47.91 -5.00 16.89
CA GLY A 437 -48.65 -6.12 17.49
C GLY A 437 -49.51 -5.73 18.68
N ARG A 438 -48.98 -4.93 19.62
CA ARG A 438 -49.74 -4.42 20.78
C ARG A 438 -50.92 -3.54 20.36
N ARG A 439 -50.75 -2.72 19.32
CA ARG A 439 -51.86 -1.93 18.77
C ARG A 439 -52.92 -2.80 18.10
N LEU A 440 -52.54 -3.87 17.42
CA LEU A 440 -53.48 -4.81 16.81
C LEU A 440 -54.32 -5.56 17.85
N SER A 441 -53.81 -5.79 19.05
CA SER A 441 -54.59 -6.38 20.15
C SER A 441 -55.62 -5.44 20.77
N GLU A 442 -55.49 -4.13 20.60
CA GLU A 442 -56.48 -3.14 21.09
C GLU A 442 -57.74 -3.05 20.19
N TYR A 443 -57.68 -3.59 18.98
CA TYR A 443 -58.81 -3.63 18.02
C TYR A 443 -59.56 -4.98 18.00
N ARG A 444 -59.17 -5.92 18.85
CA ARG A 444 -59.92 -7.15 19.13
C ARG A 444 -60.71 -6.97 20.40
#